data_AF-A0A9P4HB81-F1
#
_entry.id   AF-A0A9P4HB81-F1
#
_cell.length_a   1.000
_cell.length_b   1.000
_cell.length_c   1.000
_cell.angle_alpha   90.00
_cell.angle_beta   90.00
_cell.angle_gamma   90.00
#
_symmetry.space_group_name_H-M   'P 1'
#
loop_
_entity.id
_entity.type
_entity.pdbx_description
1 polymer ?
#
loop_
_entity_poly.entity_id
_entity_poly.type
_entity_poly.pdbx_seq_one_letter_code
_entity_poly.pdbx_strand_id
1 'polypeptide(L)'
;LRSILVEIKAKKLMKNAKLRLKSTNDIRRHLVLDKKDKIVWVFHHATALGELLTASENDPNASIIPRTLRLEILDTIHKVVFPIDPKSQALLVSFVLKDGWDKRLLSDMSIPYHKDTDGEATYAYFGSRLRELHKELQSPTPHGWLERRLQRKNE
;
A
#
# COMPACT_ATOMS: atom_id res chain seq x y z
N LEU A 1 2.07 -2.12 -15.59
CA LEU A 1 2.02 -1.76 -14.15
C LEU A 1 3.38 -1.91 -13.48
N ARG A 2 4.10 -3.02 -13.69
CA ARG A 2 5.42 -3.30 -13.06
C ARG A 2 6.40 -2.12 -13.04
N SER A 3 6.56 -1.43 -14.17
CA SER A 3 7.46 -0.27 -14.29
C SER A 3 7.13 0.89 -13.34
N ILE A 4 5.86 1.06 -12.95
CA ILE A 4 5.46 2.14 -12.03
C ILE A 4 5.54 1.72 -10.56
N LEU A 5 5.47 0.43 -10.25
CA LEU A 5 5.41 -0.07 -8.86
C LEU A 5 6.68 0.27 -8.09
N VAL A 6 7.84 0.17 -8.74
CA VAL A 6 9.15 0.48 -8.14
C VAL A 6 9.28 1.93 -7.69
N GLU A 7 8.41 2.81 -8.19
CA GLU A 7 8.38 4.24 -7.87
C GLU A 7 7.46 4.56 -6.67
N ILE A 8 6.50 3.70 -6.32
CA ILE A 8 5.45 3.96 -5.32
C ILE A 8 5.91 3.57 -3.90
N LYS A 9 7.17 3.85 -3.57
CA LYS A 9 7.71 3.59 -2.23
C LYS A 9 7.14 4.59 -1.23
N ALA A 10 6.83 4.16 0.00
CA ALA A 10 6.37 5.00 1.10
C ALA A 10 7.22 6.27 1.26
N LYS A 11 8.55 6.10 1.22
CA LYS A 11 9.49 7.23 1.32
C LYS A 11 9.33 8.24 0.18
N LYS A 12 9.10 7.80 -1.06
CA LYS A 12 8.89 8.68 -2.21
C LYS A 12 7.54 9.39 -2.08
N LEU A 13 6.49 8.69 -1.68
CA LEU A 13 5.16 9.27 -1.41
C LEU A 13 5.24 10.39 -0.36
N MET A 14 5.95 10.13 0.74
CA MET A 14 6.09 11.08 1.83
C MET A 14 6.98 12.28 1.46
N LYS A 15 8.12 12.03 0.81
CA LYS A 15 9.10 13.07 0.51
C LYS A 15 8.73 13.91 -0.71
N ASN A 16 8.33 13.27 -1.80
CA ASN A 16 8.17 13.93 -3.10
C ASN A 16 6.75 14.45 -3.30
N ALA A 17 5.74 13.66 -2.95
CA ALA A 17 4.33 14.07 -3.03
C ALA A 17 3.80 14.72 -1.73
N LYS A 18 4.65 14.85 -0.70
CA LYS A 18 4.28 15.42 0.62
C LYS A 18 3.06 14.73 1.26
N LEU A 19 2.88 13.42 0.97
CA LEU A 19 1.78 12.62 1.51
C LEU A 19 2.13 12.06 2.89
N ARG A 20 1.12 11.64 3.64
CA ARG A 20 1.27 10.89 4.88
C ARG A 20 0.64 9.53 4.71
N LEU A 21 1.27 8.49 5.25
CA LEU A 21 0.65 7.18 5.34
C LEU A 21 -0.08 7.09 6.68
N LYS A 22 -1.30 6.53 6.67
CA LYS A 22 -2.06 6.24 7.89
C LYS A 22 -2.62 4.83 7.84
N SER A 23 -2.63 4.16 8.99
CA SER A 23 -3.29 2.88 9.16
C SER A 23 -4.81 2.99 8.92
N THR A 24 -5.40 1.92 8.40
CA THR A 24 -6.86 1.74 8.36
C THR A 24 -7.24 0.31 8.71
N ASN A 25 -8.41 0.16 9.34
CA ASN A 25 -9.03 -1.13 9.64
C ASN A 25 -9.99 -1.58 8.52
N ASP A 26 -10.16 -0.77 7.47
CA ASP A 26 -11.06 -1.05 6.36
C ASP A 26 -10.25 -1.42 5.10
N ILE A 27 -10.33 -2.69 4.67
CA ILE A 27 -9.67 -3.19 3.45
C ILE A 27 -10.05 -2.35 2.23
N ARG A 28 -11.30 -1.86 2.17
CA ARG A 28 -11.78 -1.04 1.06
C ARG A 28 -11.04 0.29 0.98
N ARG A 29 -10.40 0.74 2.05
CA ARG A 29 -9.58 1.96 2.08
C ARG A 29 -8.10 1.72 1.77
N HIS A 30 -7.65 0.48 1.65
CA HIS A 30 -6.23 0.20 1.33
C HIS A 30 -5.78 0.91 0.04
N LEU A 31 -4.71 1.71 0.12
CA LEU A 31 -4.16 2.57 -0.94
C LEU A 31 -5.08 3.69 -1.45
N VAL A 32 -6.17 4.01 -0.76
CA VAL A 32 -6.97 5.19 -1.12
C VAL A 32 -6.18 6.46 -0.84
N LEU A 33 -6.05 7.30 -1.87
CA LEU A 33 -5.46 8.63 -1.78
C LEU A 33 -6.53 9.66 -1.43
N ASP A 34 -6.42 10.24 -0.23
CA ASP A 34 -7.12 11.45 0.15
C ASP A 34 -6.25 12.67 -0.20
N LYS A 35 -6.59 13.34 -1.31
CA LYS A 35 -5.85 14.51 -1.81
C LYS A 35 -6.04 15.74 -0.92
N LYS A 36 -7.18 15.84 -0.25
CA LYS A 36 -7.52 16.98 0.61
C LYS A 36 -6.64 16.95 1.86
N ASP A 37 -6.58 15.79 2.51
CA ASP A 37 -5.84 15.62 3.77
C ASP A 37 -4.40 15.11 3.56
N LYS A 38 -4.02 14.87 2.30
CA LYS A 38 -2.73 14.28 1.88
C LYS A 38 -2.45 12.94 2.55
N ILE A 39 -3.46 12.08 2.63
CA ILE A 39 -3.34 10.78 3.30
C ILE A 39 -3.39 9.66 2.26
N VAL A 40 -2.49 8.71 2.38
CA VAL A 40 -2.65 7.38 1.78
C VAL A 40 -3.01 6.42 2.89
N TRP A 41 -4.19 5.82 2.79
CA TRP A 41 -4.65 4.84 3.76
C TRP A 41 -4.00 3.48 3.49
N VAL A 42 -3.46 2.83 4.51
CA VAL A 42 -2.81 1.53 4.39
C VAL A 42 -3.44 0.58 5.38
N PHE A 43 -4.14 -0.44 4.87
CA PHE A 43 -4.60 -1.54 5.71
C PHE A 43 -3.40 -2.25 6.34
N HIS A 44 -3.44 -2.49 7.65
CA HIS A 44 -2.24 -2.93 8.37
C HIS A 44 -2.38 -4.27 9.11
N HIS A 45 -3.58 -4.86 9.25
CA HIS A 45 -3.78 -6.10 10.01
C HIS A 45 -3.28 -7.34 9.27
N ALA A 46 -1.95 -7.45 9.10
CA ALA A 46 -1.29 -8.56 8.43
C ALA A 46 -1.48 -9.90 9.15
N THR A 47 -1.58 -9.89 10.48
CA THR A 47 -1.92 -11.07 11.28
C THR A 47 -3.27 -11.62 10.85
N ALA A 48 -4.31 -10.77 10.79
CA ALA A 48 -5.64 -11.21 10.39
C ALA A 48 -5.66 -11.75 8.94
N LEU A 49 -4.93 -11.12 8.01
CA LEU A 49 -4.82 -11.63 6.64
C LEU A 49 -4.12 -12.99 6.59
N GLY A 50 -3.04 -13.16 7.35
CA GLY A 50 -2.31 -14.42 7.45
C GLY A 50 -3.16 -15.55 8.03
N GLU A 51 -3.88 -15.30 9.13
CA GLU A 51 -4.79 -16.28 9.72
C GLU A 51 -5.92 -16.67 8.75
N LEU A 52 -6.50 -15.71 8.03
CA LEU A 52 -7.48 -16.02 7.00
C LEU A 52 -6.86 -16.87 5.90
N LEU A 53 -5.64 -16.56 5.46
CA LEU A 53 -4.95 -17.31 4.40
C LEU A 53 -4.73 -18.77 4.81
N THR A 54 -4.28 -18.99 6.05
CA THR A 54 -4.15 -20.32 6.66
C THR A 54 -5.49 -21.04 6.76
N ALA A 55 -6.53 -20.38 7.30
CA ALA A 55 -7.85 -20.98 7.46
C ALA A 55 -8.47 -21.40 6.11
N SER A 56 -8.28 -20.58 5.07
CA SER A 56 -8.80 -20.84 3.73
C SER A 56 -7.95 -21.79 2.88
N GLU A 57 -6.87 -22.35 3.45
CA GLU A 57 -5.97 -23.24 2.70
C GLU A 57 -6.64 -24.55 2.32
N ASN A 58 -7.43 -25.11 3.25
CA ASN A 58 -8.13 -26.38 3.08
C ASN A 58 -9.63 -26.20 2.78
N ASP A 59 -10.20 -25.03 3.11
CA ASP A 59 -11.58 -24.69 2.81
C ASP A 59 -11.67 -23.27 2.22
N PRO A 60 -11.84 -23.14 0.89
CA PRO A 60 -12.01 -21.84 0.25
C PRO A 60 -13.18 -21.00 0.78
N ASN A 61 -14.19 -21.64 1.40
CA ASN A 61 -15.36 -20.97 1.97
C ASN A 61 -15.14 -20.48 3.41
N ALA A 62 -14.02 -20.83 4.05
CA ALA A 62 -13.69 -20.38 5.40
C ALA A 62 -13.41 -18.86 5.48
N SER A 63 -13.37 -18.16 4.34
CA SER A 63 -13.23 -16.71 4.29
C SER A 63 -14.15 -16.08 3.26
N ILE A 64 -14.89 -15.05 3.68
CA ILE A 64 -15.67 -14.18 2.77
C ILE A 64 -14.77 -13.27 1.90
N ILE A 65 -13.48 -13.19 2.21
CA ILE A 65 -12.52 -12.34 1.49
C ILE A 65 -11.76 -13.21 0.49
N PRO A 66 -11.80 -12.87 -0.82
CA PRO A 66 -11.06 -13.61 -1.83
C PRO A 66 -9.58 -13.75 -1.46
N ARG A 67 -9.02 -14.95 -1.62
CA ARG A 67 -7.61 -15.23 -1.36
C ARG A 67 -6.71 -14.26 -2.14
N THR A 68 -7.03 -14.04 -3.41
CA THR A 68 -6.30 -13.11 -4.30
C THR A 68 -6.27 -11.69 -3.75
N LEU A 69 -7.36 -11.19 -3.15
CA LEU A 69 -7.41 -9.86 -2.55
C LEU A 69 -6.48 -9.79 -1.33
N ARG A 70 -6.49 -10.81 -0.47
CA ARG A 70 -5.62 -10.86 0.73
C ARG A 70 -4.14 -10.88 0.35
N LEU A 71 -3.78 -11.71 -0.63
CA LEU A 71 -2.43 -11.75 -1.18
C LEU A 71 -2.05 -10.40 -1.81
N GLU A 72 -2.95 -9.78 -2.57
CA GLU A 72 -2.67 -8.48 -3.18
C GLU A 72 -2.42 -7.38 -2.12
N ILE A 73 -3.16 -7.37 -1.01
CA ILE A 73 -2.90 -6.43 0.10
C ILE A 73 -1.50 -6.65 0.69
N LEU A 74 -1.11 -7.91 0.96
CA LEU A 74 0.21 -8.20 1.51
C LEU A 74 1.31 -7.81 0.51
N ASP A 75 1.10 -8.14 -0.76
CA ASP A 75 2.03 -7.87 -1.85
C ASP A 75 2.24 -6.36 -2.07
N THR A 76 1.18 -5.55 -2.07
CA THR A 76 1.31 -4.10 -2.16
C THR A 76 2.03 -3.51 -0.96
N ILE A 77 1.83 -4.04 0.25
CA ILE A 77 2.54 -3.55 1.43
C ILE A 77 4.02 -3.91 1.35
N HIS A 78 4.36 -5.19 1.13
CA HIS A 78 5.73 -5.71 1.24
C HIS A 78 6.58 -5.55 -0.01
N LYS A 79 5.98 -5.45 -1.20
CA LYS A 79 6.73 -5.34 -2.47
C LYS A 79 6.64 -3.96 -3.12
N VAL A 80 5.59 -3.19 -2.83
CA VAL A 80 5.37 -1.87 -3.47
C VAL A 80 5.64 -0.72 -2.48
N VAL A 81 4.90 -0.67 -1.38
CA VAL A 81 4.95 0.47 -0.44
C VAL A 81 6.18 0.39 0.46
N PHE A 82 6.50 -0.80 0.99
CA PHE A 82 7.66 -1.08 1.84
C PHE A 82 8.49 -2.25 1.32
N PRO A 83 9.14 -2.12 0.15
CA PRO A 83 9.99 -3.16 -0.41
C PRO A 83 11.14 -3.56 0.53
N ILE A 84 11.76 -4.72 0.27
CA ILE A 84 12.91 -5.27 1.01
C ILE A 84 14.18 -4.45 0.69
N ASP A 85 14.19 -3.19 1.14
CA ASP A 85 15.34 -2.31 1.14
C ASP A 85 15.49 -1.63 2.51
N PRO A 86 16.72 -1.32 2.98
CA PRO A 86 16.95 -0.86 4.35
C PRO A 86 16.14 0.39 4.74
N LYS A 87 15.91 1.31 3.79
CA LYS A 87 15.19 2.56 4.07
C LYS A 87 13.69 2.32 4.21
N SER A 88 13.13 1.47 3.35
CA SER A 88 11.72 1.07 3.40
C SER A 88 11.43 0.26 4.66
N GLN A 89 12.29 -0.67 5.03
CA GLN A 89 12.13 -1.49 6.24
C GLN A 89 12.27 -0.67 7.53
N ALA A 90 13.25 0.24 7.61
CA ALA A 90 13.37 1.13 8.76
C ALA A 90 12.12 2.03 8.94
N LEU A 91 11.52 2.48 7.83
CA LEU A 91 10.29 3.25 7.85
C LEU A 91 9.10 2.40 8.32
N LEU A 92 8.98 1.16 7.83
CA LEU A 92 7.94 0.22 8.28
C LEU A 92 8.04 -0.07 9.79
N VAL A 93 9.26 -0.32 10.30
CA VAL A 93 9.53 -0.45 11.74
C VAL A 93 9.04 0.78 12.50
N SER A 94 9.25 1.98 11.97
CA SER A 94 8.76 3.20 12.63
C SER A 94 7.23 3.26 12.70
N PHE A 95 6.51 2.84 11.67
CA PHE A 95 5.03 2.77 11.68
C PHE A 95 4.52 1.73 12.68
N VAL A 96 5.18 0.58 12.79
CA VAL A 96 4.84 -0.46 13.78
C VAL A 96 5.07 0.03 15.21
N LEU A 97 6.23 0.64 15.48
CA LEU A 97 6.60 1.05 16.84
C LEU A 97 5.87 2.32 17.30
N LYS A 98 5.67 3.30 16.41
CA LYS A 98 5.14 4.63 16.78
C LYS A 98 3.65 4.77 16.51
N ASP A 99 3.17 4.21 15.40
CA ASP A 99 1.78 4.40 14.94
C ASP A 99 0.89 3.18 15.21
N GLY A 100 1.42 2.18 15.92
CA GLY A 100 0.66 0.99 16.36
C GLY A 100 0.24 0.08 15.22
N TRP A 101 0.97 0.06 14.11
CA TRP A 101 0.70 -0.89 13.02
C TRP A 101 0.98 -2.32 13.49
N ASP A 102 0.42 -3.30 12.77
CA ASP A 102 0.56 -4.70 13.15
C ASP A 102 2.03 -5.14 13.11
N LYS A 103 2.51 -5.72 14.21
CA LYS A 103 3.89 -6.20 14.33
C LYS A 103 4.23 -7.28 13.29
N ARG A 104 3.23 -8.04 12.83
CA ARG A 104 3.42 -9.09 11.82
C ARG A 104 3.74 -8.54 10.43
N LEU A 105 3.65 -7.23 10.23
CA LEU A 105 4.17 -6.59 9.02
C LEU A 105 5.70 -6.66 8.91
N LEU A 106 6.42 -6.84 10.02
CA LEU A 106 7.89 -6.94 10.01
C LEU A 106 8.40 -8.29 9.49
N SER A 107 7.54 -9.31 9.43
CA SER A 107 7.81 -10.55 8.70
C SER A 107 7.35 -10.40 7.26
N ASP A 108 8.16 -10.85 6.29
CA ASP A 108 7.70 -10.97 4.91
C ASP A 108 6.67 -12.11 4.82
N MET A 109 5.40 -11.74 4.89
CA MET A 109 4.28 -12.67 4.86
C MET A 109 3.85 -13.03 3.45
N SER A 110 4.38 -12.37 2.41
CA SER A 110 3.94 -12.65 1.03
C SER A 110 4.45 -14.00 0.53
N ILE A 111 5.73 -14.30 0.81
CA ILE A 111 6.42 -15.52 0.37
C ILE A 111 5.75 -16.82 0.86
N PRO A 112 5.45 -17.01 2.16
CA PRO A 112 4.90 -18.27 2.65
C PRO A 112 3.49 -18.58 2.12
N TYR A 113 2.78 -17.58 1.60
CA TYR A 113 1.42 -17.77 1.10
C TYR A 113 1.33 -17.77 -0.42
N HIS A 114 2.40 -17.59 -1.20
CA HIS A 114 2.32 -17.79 -2.65
C HIS A 114 2.35 -19.29 -2.97
N LYS A 115 1.28 -19.79 -3.60
CA LYS A 115 1.28 -21.13 -4.23
C LYS A 115 1.85 -21.00 -5.65
N ASP A 116 2.47 -22.06 -6.16
CA ASP A 116 2.96 -22.10 -7.56
C ASP A 116 1.83 -21.86 -8.58
N THR A 117 0.57 -22.13 -8.20
CA THR A 117 -0.63 -21.87 -9.01
C THR A 117 -1.17 -20.45 -8.89
N ASP A 118 -0.69 -19.62 -7.96
CA ASP A 118 -1.26 -18.29 -7.71
C ASP A 118 -0.92 -17.27 -8.82
N GLY A 119 -0.09 -17.65 -9.80
CA GLY A 119 0.28 -16.81 -10.94
C GLY A 119 1.01 -15.52 -10.55
N GLU A 120 1.41 -14.72 -11.53
CA GLU A 120 1.97 -13.39 -11.24
C GLU A 120 0.86 -12.46 -10.70
N ALA A 121 1.18 -11.67 -9.66
CA ALA A 121 0.23 -10.71 -9.10
C ALA A 121 -0.28 -9.73 -10.18
N THR A 122 -1.56 -9.82 -10.52
CA THR A 122 -2.21 -9.02 -11.57
C THR A 122 -2.64 -7.63 -11.09
N TYR A 123 -2.56 -7.37 -9.78
CA TYR A 123 -3.05 -6.17 -9.10
C TYR A 123 -4.48 -5.76 -9.53
N ALA A 124 -5.37 -6.75 -9.58
CA ALA A 124 -6.74 -6.56 -10.06
C ALA A 124 -7.57 -5.65 -9.15
N TYR A 125 -7.31 -5.65 -7.84
CA TYR A 125 -8.09 -4.89 -6.87
C TYR A 125 -7.56 -3.45 -6.67
N PHE A 126 -6.25 -3.27 -6.65
CA PHE A 126 -5.61 -2.00 -6.29
C PHE A 126 -4.80 -1.36 -7.42
N GLY A 127 -4.75 -1.98 -8.61
CA GLY A 127 -4.01 -1.43 -9.75
C GLY A 127 -4.44 0.00 -10.14
N SER A 128 -5.72 0.35 -10.02
CA SER A 128 -6.20 1.72 -10.25
C SER A 128 -5.66 2.70 -9.20
N ARG A 129 -5.65 2.31 -7.92
CA ARG A 129 -5.12 3.11 -6.80
C ARG A 129 -3.62 3.30 -6.90
N LEU A 130 -2.89 2.27 -7.28
CA LEU A 130 -1.45 2.34 -7.54
C LEU A 130 -1.13 3.31 -8.68
N ARG A 131 -1.92 3.28 -9.77
CA ARG A 131 -1.79 4.27 -10.85
C ARG A 131 -2.07 5.70 -10.38
N GLU A 132 -3.07 5.89 -9.53
CA GLU A 132 -3.37 7.20 -8.95
C GLU A 132 -2.22 7.71 -8.06
N LEU A 133 -1.66 6.87 -7.18
CA LEU A 133 -0.50 7.21 -6.37
C LEU A 133 0.73 7.56 -7.23
N HIS A 134 0.96 6.80 -8.30
CA HIS A 134 2.02 7.11 -9.25
C HIS A 134 1.78 8.45 -9.95
N LYS A 135 0.55 8.75 -10.37
CA LYS A 135 0.21 10.04 -10.97
C LYS A 135 0.49 11.19 -9.99
N GLU A 136 0.10 11.04 -8.73
CA GLU A 136 0.35 12.03 -7.68
C GLU A 136 1.87 12.21 -7.41
N LEU A 137 2.68 11.17 -7.59
CA LEU A 137 4.15 11.28 -7.51
C LEU A 137 4.74 12.09 -8.67
N GLN A 138 4.22 11.91 -9.89
CA GLN A 138 4.71 12.59 -11.09
C GLN A 138 4.25 14.05 -11.15
N SER A 139 3.01 14.30 -10.71
CA SER A 139 2.41 15.64 -10.68
C SER A 139 1.67 15.81 -9.35
N PRO A 140 2.40 16.20 -8.27
CA PRO A 140 1.78 16.43 -6.97
C PRO A 140 0.74 17.54 -7.05
N THR A 141 -0.42 17.30 -6.47
CA THR A 141 -1.46 18.32 -6.32
C THR A 141 -0.86 19.50 -5.55
N PRO A 142 -1.09 20.76 -5.95
CA PRO A 142 -0.59 21.92 -5.22
C PRO A 142 -1.52 22.23 -4.06
N HIS A 143 -0.96 22.38 -2.87
CA HIS A 143 -1.76 22.58 -1.66
C HIS A 143 -1.61 23.97 -1.08
N GLY A 144 -0.50 24.67 -1.36
CA GLY A 144 -0.32 26.06 -0.96
C GLY A 144 -1.20 27.03 -1.76
N TRP A 145 -1.63 28.13 -1.14
CA TRP A 145 -2.28 29.24 -1.86
C TRP A 145 -1.35 29.83 -2.93
N LEU A 146 -0.05 29.93 -2.62
CA LEU A 146 0.99 30.38 -3.56
C LEU A 146 1.19 29.39 -4.71
N GLU A 147 1.29 28.08 -4.44
CA GLU A 147 1.44 27.04 -5.46
C GLU A 147 0.23 27.02 -6.42
N ARG A 148 -1.00 27.16 -5.88
CA ARG A 148 -2.22 27.28 -6.68
C ARG A 148 -2.26 28.56 -7.52
N ARG A 149 -1.70 29.66 -7.02
CA ARG A 149 -1.70 30.95 -7.72
C ARG A 149 -0.63 31.02 -8.82
N LEU A 150 0.47 30.29 -8.67
CA LEU A 150 1.51 30.15 -9.70
C LEU A 150 1.05 29.26 -10.87
N GLN A 151 0.31 28.19 -10.61
CA GLN A 151 -0.25 27.37 -11.70
C GLN A 151 -1.26 28.16 -12.55
N ARG A 152 -2.11 28.98 -11.94
CA ARG A 152 -3.05 29.86 -12.67
C ARG A 152 -2.40 30.94 -13.53
N LYS A 153 -1.09 31.20 -13.38
CA LYS A 153 -0.36 32.19 -14.18
C LYS A 153 0.38 31.57 -15.36
N ASN A 154 0.49 30.23 -15.41
CA ASN A 154 1.20 29.49 -16.45
C ASN A 154 0.24 28.71 -17.37
N GLU A 155 -1.07 28.88 -17.18
CA GLU A 155 -2.16 28.53 -18.12
C GLU A 155 -2.56 29.79 -18.90
#